data_AF-A0A2R6ENZ4-F1
#
_entry.id   AF-A0A2R6ENZ4-F1
#
_cell.length_a   1.000
_cell.length_b   1.000
_cell.length_c   1.000
_cell.angle_alpha   90.00
_cell.angle_beta   90.00
_cell.angle_gamma   90.00
#
_symmetry.space_group_name_H-M   'P 1'
#
loop_
_entity.id
_entity.type
_entity.pdbx_description
1 polymer ?
#
loop_
_entity_poly.entity_id
_entity_poly.type
_entity_poly.pdbx_seq_one_letter_code
_entity_poly.pdbx_strand_id
1 'polypeptide(L)'
;MGRDSYTRRRMLASAGAEGIVAGFTVATLPQLFTAFLNGDYSFRVFGGFATQITTGIVGQTLQKVLGEPLTAEKLSNANLGPFTTRYHWNQYDNEINSAFVESYTDAYGVVPDLFSSGTFTASSALVQAVEASGSTASADISAELRGMVVADTPKGADGYSFQEYNNQARSQMTIAELTVNDEANWNAAIRPSAPVTAVDAEQTTIPSDASEMDCTL
;
A
#
# COMPACT_ATOMS: atom_id res chain seq x y z
N MET A 1 19.04 12.71 -33.10
CA MET A 1 19.32 11.27 -33.14
C MET A 1 18.44 10.56 -32.13
N GLY A 2 17.30 10.05 -32.58
CA GLY A 2 16.35 9.32 -31.75
C GLY A 2 16.90 7.93 -31.43
N ARG A 3 17.20 7.68 -30.15
CA ARG A 3 17.43 6.30 -29.67
C ARG A 3 16.08 5.61 -29.61
N ASP A 4 15.89 4.77 -30.62
CA ASP A 4 14.69 3.98 -30.89
C ASP A 4 14.25 3.19 -29.66
N SER A 5 12.94 3.16 -29.43
CA SER A 5 12.29 2.43 -28.34
C SER A 5 12.66 0.94 -28.39
N TYR A 6 12.96 0.41 -29.58
CA TYR A 6 13.36 -0.97 -29.83
C TYR A 6 14.72 -1.33 -29.18
N THR A 7 15.68 -0.40 -29.15
CA THR A 7 17.02 -0.65 -28.59
C THR A 7 16.99 -0.70 -27.06
N ARG A 8 16.09 0.07 -26.41
CA ARG A 8 15.89 0.03 -24.96
C ARG A 8 15.20 -1.25 -24.49
N ARG A 9 14.29 -1.82 -25.30
CA ARG A 9 13.60 -3.10 -25.02
C ARG A 9 14.58 -4.26 -24.84
N ARG A 10 15.56 -4.39 -25.74
CA ARG A 10 16.57 -5.44 -25.64
C ARG A 10 17.46 -5.29 -24.42
N MET A 11 17.84 -4.08 -24.04
CA MET A 11 18.75 -3.84 -22.92
C MET A 11 18.24 -4.39 -21.58
N LEU A 12 16.96 -4.17 -21.24
CA LEU A 12 16.39 -4.64 -19.96
C LEU A 12 16.23 -6.16 -19.92
N ALA A 13 15.68 -6.76 -20.98
CA ALA A 13 15.53 -8.21 -21.07
C ALA A 13 16.89 -8.93 -21.17
N SER A 14 17.87 -8.37 -21.90
CA SER A 14 19.23 -8.92 -21.98
C SER A 14 20.03 -8.79 -20.69
N ALA A 15 19.60 -7.92 -19.77
CA ALA A 15 20.21 -7.74 -18.45
C ALA A 15 19.61 -8.68 -17.38
N GLY A 16 18.67 -9.55 -17.75
CA GLY A 16 18.05 -10.50 -16.81
C GLY A 16 17.02 -9.87 -15.86
N ALA A 17 16.46 -8.70 -16.20
CA ALA A 17 15.42 -8.09 -15.37
C ALA A 17 14.10 -8.88 -15.47
N GLU A 18 13.66 -9.45 -14.35
CA GLU A 18 12.42 -10.24 -14.25
C GLU A 18 11.19 -9.38 -13.95
N GLY A 19 11.39 -8.14 -13.48
CA GLY A 19 10.30 -7.20 -13.22
C GLY A 19 10.74 -5.74 -13.05
N ILE A 20 9.74 -4.86 -12.96
CA ILE A 20 9.91 -3.42 -12.72
C ILE A 20 9.13 -3.04 -11.47
N VAL A 21 9.82 -2.40 -10.51
CA VAL A 21 9.19 -1.71 -9.38
C VAL A 21 8.71 -0.34 -9.85
N ALA A 22 7.40 -0.11 -9.92
CA ALA A 22 6.86 1.20 -10.24
C ALA A 22 6.67 2.03 -8.95
N GLY A 23 7.32 3.19 -8.84
CA GLY A 23 7.03 4.18 -7.80
C GLY A 23 5.78 4.98 -8.15
N PHE A 24 4.83 5.10 -7.22
CA PHE A 24 3.49 5.65 -7.47
C PHE A 24 3.46 7.18 -7.34
N THR A 25 4.03 7.90 -8.31
CA THR A 25 3.66 9.30 -8.51
C THR A 25 2.57 9.38 -9.58
N VAL A 26 1.45 10.03 -9.26
CA VAL A 26 0.26 10.18 -10.12
C VAL A 26 0.59 10.66 -11.55
N ALA A 27 1.67 11.43 -11.71
CA ALA A 27 2.06 12.04 -12.97
C ALA A 27 2.67 11.08 -14.01
N THR A 28 3.31 9.98 -13.60
CA THR A 28 4.09 9.11 -14.49
C THR A 28 3.48 7.72 -14.70
N LEU A 29 2.52 7.35 -13.84
CA LEU A 29 1.83 6.06 -13.86
C LEU A 29 1.12 5.79 -15.20
N PRO A 30 0.28 6.69 -15.75
CA PRO A 30 -0.47 6.38 -16.97
C PRO A 30 0.42 6.07 -18.18
N GLN A 31 1.52 6.82 -18.34
CA GLN A 31 2.44 6.64 -19.48
C GLN A 31 3.24 5.34 -19.34
N LEU A 32 3.67 4.99 -18.11
CA LEU A 32 4.34 3.73 -17.85
C LEU A 32 3.43 2.55 -18.15
N PHE A 33 2.21 2.54 -17.60
CA PHE A 33 1.25 1.46 -17.82
C PHE A 33 0.80 1.36 -19.28
N THR A 34 0.55 2.48 -19.95
CA THR A 34 0.21 2.48 -21.38
C THR A 34 1.35 1.90 -22.23
N ALA A 35 2.59 2.28 -21.94
CA ALA A 35 3.75 1.75 -22.65
C ALA A 35 3.94 0.25 -22.38
N PHE A 36 3.77 -0.18 -21.13
CA PHE A 36 3.89 -1.56 -20.70
C PHE A 36 2.81 -2.46 -21.32
N LEU A 37 1.53 -2.12 -21.13
CA LEU A 37 0.41 -2.95 -21.58
C LEU A 37 0.30 -3.04 -23.11
N ASN A 38 0.75 -2.01 -23.84
CA ASN A 38 0.82 -2.05 -25.31
C ASN A 38 2.13 -2.67 -25.84
N GLY A 39 3.08 -2.96 -24.95
CA GLY A 39 4.35 -3.54 -25.32
C GLY A 39 4.36 -5.06 -25.11
N ASP A 40 5.05 -5.76 -26.00
CA ASP A 40 5.37 -7.18 -25.83
C ASP A 40 6.59 -7.31 -24.90
N TYR A 41 6.36 -7.20 -23.59
CA TYR A 41 7.37 -7.30 -22.57
C TYR A 41 7.24 -8.62 -21.80
N SER A 42 8.36 -9.30 -21.59
CA SER A 42 8.43 -10.55 -20.84
C SER A 42 8.52 -10.37 -19.32
N PHE A 43 8.64 -9.13 -18.84
CA PHE A 43 8.79 -8.82 -17.42
C PHE A 43 7.48 -8.39 -16.78
N ARG A 44 7.38 -8.54 -15.45
CA ARG A 44 6.19 -8.24 -14.65
C ARG A 44 6.31 -6.88 -13.96
N VAL A 45 5.21 -6.13 -13.84
CA VAL A 45 5.19 -4.86 -13.09
C VAL A 45 4.57 -5.07 -11.73
N PHE A 46 5.30 -4.71 -10.68
CA PHE A 46 4.87 -4.81 -9.28
C PHE A 46 5.07 -3.47 -8.55
N GLY A 47 4.40 -3.30 -7.40
CA GLY A 47 4.49 -2.10 -6.57
C GLY A 47 3.53 -2.13 -5.39
N GLY A 48 3.24 -0.98 -4.77
CA GLY A 48 2.29 -0.82 -3.68
C GLY A 48 0.90 -0.39 -4.13
N PHE A 49 -0.14 -1.03 -3.60
CA PHE A 49 -1.48 -0.45 -3.56
C PHE A 49 -1.47 0.72 -2.59
N ALA A 50 -1.57 1.92 -3.15
CA ALA A 50 -1.69 3.13 -2.38
C ALA A 50 -3.19 3.47 -2.22
N THR A 51 -3.64 4.52 -2.90
CA THR A 51 -4.95 5.12 -2.67
C THR A 51 -6.01 4.68 -3.66
N GLN A 52 -7.26 4.99 -3.34
CA GLN A 52 -8.37 4.92 -4.29
C GLN A 52 -8.07 5.69 -5.60
N ILE A 53 -7.46 6.88 -5.49
CA ILE A 53 -7.09 7.71 -6.65
C ILE A 53 -6.11 6.96 -7.56
N THR A 54 -5.04 6.42 -6.96
CA THR A 54 -4.01 5.70 -7.70
C THR A 54 -4.61 4.45 -8.37
N THR A 55 -5.43 3.72 -7.62
CA THR A 55 -6.12 2.52 -8.08
C THR A 55 -7.13 2.84 -9.19
N GLY A 56 -7.81 3.99 -9.12
CA GLY A 56 -8.71 4.50 -10.16
C GLY A 56 -7.99 4.78 -11.47
N ILE A 57 -6.80 5.41 -11.41
CA ILE A 57 -5.99 5.70 -12.60
C ILE A 57 -5.48 4.42 -13.26
N VAL A 58 -4.99 3.46 -12.46
CA VAL A 58 -4.56 2.16 -12.97
C VAL A 58 -5.76 1.41 -13.58
N GLY A 59 -6.91 1.40 -12.90
CA GLY A 59 -8.14 0.79 -13.39
C GLY A 59 -8.62 1.37 -14.72
N GLN A 60 -8.63 2.71 -14.86
CA GLN A 60 -8.96 3.37 -16.12
C GLN A 60 -7.97 3.03 -17.24
N THR A 61 -6.68 2.88 -16.91
CA THR A 61 -5.67 2.49 -17.89
C THR A 61 -5.88 1.05 -18.34
N LEU A 62 -6.20 0.14 -17.41
CA LEU A 62 -6.55 -1.24 -17.73
C LEU A 62 -7.81 -1.33 -18.58
N GLN A 63 -8.85 -0.57 -18.29
CA GLN A 63 -10.06 -0.50 -19.11
C GLN A 63 -9.76 -0.03 -20.54
N LYS A 64 -8.90 0.98 -20.70
CA LYS A 64 -8.49 1.48 -22.01
C LYS A 64 -7.73 0.45 -22.85
N VAL A 65 -6.88 -0.37 -22.23
CA VAL A 65 -6.02 -1.33 -22.96
C VAL A 65 -6.67 -2.70 -23.11
N LEU A 66 -7.32 -3.20 -22.07
CA LEU A 66 -7.93 -4.54 -22.02
C LEU A 66 -9.43 -4.53 -22.38
N GLY A 67 -10.02 -3.34 -22.53
CA GLY A 67 -11.43 -3.14 -22.86
C GLY A 67 -12.38 -3.34 -21.67
N GLU A 68 -13.61 -2.85 -21.84
CA GLU A 68 -14.69 -2.95 -20.86
C GLU A 68 -15.69 -4.06 -21.24
N PRO A 69 -16.21 -4.84 -20.28
CA PRO A 69 -15.87 -4.83 -18.85
C PRO A 69 -14.47 -5.42 -18.59
N LEU A 70 -13.84 -5.03 -17.48
CA LEU A 70 -12.70 -5.77 -16.93
C LEU A 70 -13.20 -7.13 -16.43
N THR A 71 -12.40 -8.17 -16.65
CA THR A 71 -12.68 -9.53 -16.17
C THR A 71 -11.46 -10.09 -15.46
N ALA A 72 -11.65 -11.07 -14.57
CA ALA A 72 -10.54 -11.73 -13.89
C ALA A 72 -9.50 -12.30 -14.89
N GLU A 73 -9.95 -12.89 -16.00
CA GLU A 73 -9.10 -13.41 -17.08
C GLU A 73 -8.25 -12.31 -17.75
N LYS A 74 -8.84 -11.13 -18.00
CA LYS A 74 -8.10 -9.98 -18.54
C LYS A 74 -7.01 -9.52 -17.57
N LEU A 75 -7.32 -9.47 -16.28
CA LEU A 75 -6.37 -9.06 -15.25
C LEU A 75 -5.24 -10.07 -15.07
N SER A 76 -5.54 -11.38 -15.06
CA SER A 76 -4.51 -12.43 -14.94
C SER A 76 -3.52 -12.43 -16.10
N ASN A 77 -3.97 -12.03 -17.29
CA ASN A 77 -3.12 -11.95 -18.49
C ASN A 77 -2.35 -10.63 -18.61
N ALA A 78 -2.55 -9.67 -17.71
CA ALA A 78 -1.95 -8.34 -17.80
C ALA A 78 -0.51 -8.25 -17.26
N ASN A 79 0.05 -9.32 -16.69
CA ASN A 79 1.37 -9.35 -16.05
C ASN A 79 1.58 -8.20 -15.02
N LEU A 80 0.51 -7.89 -14.28
CA LEU A 80 0.50 -6.90 -13.20
C LEU A 80 0.38 -7.56 -11.84
N GLY A 81 1.15 -7.06 -10.88
CA GLY A 81 1.19 -7.60 -9.53
C GLY A 81 2.21 -8.74 -9.37
N PRO A 82 2.26 -9.38 -8.20
CA PRO A 82 1.47 -9.05 -7.02
C PRO A 82 1.86 -7.68 -6.46
N PHE A 83 0.96 -7.07 -5.69
CA PHE A 83 1.14 -5.75 -5.13
C PHE A 83 1.26 -5.82 -3.60
N THR A 84 2.14 -5.00 -3.05
CA THR A 84 2.25 -4.80 -1.60
C THR A 84 1.15 -3.86 -1.12
N THR A 85 0.59 -4.10 0.06
CA THR A 85 -0.40 -3.21 0.66
C THR A 85 -0.03 -2.99 2.12
N ARG A 86 0.00 -1.71 2.55
CA ARG A 86 0.20 -1.37 3.97
C ARG A 86 -1.09 -1.50 4.77
N TYR A 87 -2.21 -1.17 4.13
CA TYR A 87 -3.57 -1.40 4.60
C TYR A 87 -4.54 -1.33 3.42
N HIS A 88 -5.55 -2.20 3.42
CA HIS A 88 -6.75 -2.05 2.60
C HIS A 88 -7.94 -2.62 3.37
N TRP A 89 -9.10 -1.97 3.27
CA TRP A 89 -10.29 -2.24 4.09
C TRP A 89 -10.77 -3.70 4.03
N ASN A 90 -10.56 -4.40 2.90
CA ASN A 90 -11.00 -5.78 2.67
C ASN A 90 -10.02 -6.87 3.13
N GLN A 91 -8.88 -6.51 3.73
CA GLN A 91 -7.80 -7.46 4.05
C GLN A 91 -7.67 -7.80 5.54
N TYR A 92 -8.49 -7.18 6.39
CA TYR A 92 -8.45 -7.34 7.84
C TYR A 92 -9.83 -7.68 8.38
N ASP A 93 -9.96 -8.85 8.98
CA ASP A 93 -11.20 -9.34 9.60
C ASP A 93 -11.09 -9.21 11.12
N ASN A 94 -11.50 -8.05 11.63
CA ASN A 94 -11.55 -7.76 13.06
C ASN A 94 -12.57 -6.64 13.34
N GLU A 95 -13.05 -6.57 14.58
CA GLU A 95 -14.11 -5.63 14.99
C GLU A 95 -13.72 -4.16 14.80
N ILE A 96 -12.46 -3.80 15.06
CA ILE A 96 -11.95 -2.42 14.90
C ILE A 96 -12.02 -2.01 13.42
N ASN A 97 -11.57 -2.88 12.51
CA ASN A 97 -11.63 -2.62 11.08
C ASN A 97 -13.07 -2.53 10.59
N SER A 98 -13.94 -3.45 11.01
CA SER A 98 -15.36 -3.43 10.63
C SER A 98 -16.04 -2.13 11.06
N ALA A 99 -15.86 -1.72 12.31
CA ALA A 99 -16.41 -0.46 12.83
C ALA A 99 -15.80 0.78 12.14
N PHE A 100 -14.50 0.75 11.84
CA PHE A 100 -13.83 1.82 11.10
C PHE A 100 -14.35 1.95 9.67
N VAL A 101 -14.50 0.83 8.94
CA VAL A 101 -15.02 0.82 7.57
C VAL A 101 -16.46 1.32 7.54
N GLU A 102 -17.31 0.85 8.45
CA GLU A 102 -18.71 1.29 8.58
C GLU A 102 -18.79 2.80 8.85
N SER A 103 -18.18 3.27 9.95
CA SER A 103 -18.24 4.68 10.34
C SER A 103 -17.65 5.63 9.30
N TYR A 104 -16.56 5.24 8.64
CA TYR A 104 -15.95 6.04 7.59
C TYR A 104 -16.83 6.08 6.33
N THR A 105 -17.44 4.95 5.96
CA THR A 105 -18.36 4.87 4.82
C THR A 105 -19.63 5.67 5.06
N ASP A 106 -20.19 5.65 6.27
CA ASP A 106 -21.35 6.45 6.64
C ASP A 106 -21.06 7.94 6.60
N ALA A 107 -19.88 8.36 7.08
CA ALA A 107 -19.48 9.76 7.12
C ALA A 107 -19.15 10.33 5.74
N TYR A 108 -18.53 9.53 4.86
CA TYR A 108 -17.91 10.03 3.62
C TYR A 108 -18.45 9.40 2.33
N GLY A 109 -19.31 8.39 2.42
CA GLY A 109 -19.87 7.66 1.28
C GLY A 109 -18.85 6.80 0.53
N VAL A 110 -17.64 6.62 1.06
CA VAL A 110 -16.56 5.83 0.48
C VAL A 110 -15.85 5.01 1.56
N VAL A 111 -15.33 3.84 1.22
CA VAL A 111 -14.54 3.01 2.15
C VAL A 111 -13.15 3.62 2.41
N PRO A 112 -12.52 3.38 3.58
CA PRO A 112 -11.23 3.97 3.93
C PRO A 112 -10.07 3.38 3.11
N ASP A 113 -9.05 4.20 2.84
CA ASP A 113 -7.78 3.74 2.26
C ASP A 113 -6.63 3.74 3.29
N LEU A 114 -5.40 3.49 2.84
CA LEU A 114 -4.25 3.41 3.73
C LEU A 114 -3.97 4.69 4.53
N PHE A 115 -4.32 5.87 4.00
CA PHE A 115 -4.05 7.13 4.68
C PHE A 115 -5.07 7.36 5.78
N SER A 116 -6.32 6.98 5.54
CA SER A 116 -7.37 6.97 6.56
C SER A 116 -6.98 6.01 7.70
N SER A 117 -6.51 4.81 7.38
CA SER A 117 -6.04 3.83 8.37
C SER A 117 -4.79 4.29 9.15
N GLY A 118 -3.84 4.92 8.45
CA GLY A 118 -2.67 5.53 9.09
C GLY A 118 -3.05 6.66 10.05
N THR A 119 -4.04 7.48 9.69
CA THR A 119 -4.55 8.58 10.53
C THR A 119 -5.27 8.05 11.77
N PHE A 120 -6.09 7.00 11.60
CA PHE A 120 -6.71 6.29 12.73
C PHE A 120 -5.63 5.80 13.71
N THR A 121 -4.63 5.10 13.19
CA THR A 121 -3.55 4.51 14.01
C THR A 121 -2.74 5.59 14.73
N ALA A 122 -2.41 6.70 14.05
CA ALA A 122 -1.70 7.82 14.66
C ALA A 122 -2.52 8.47 15.78
N SER A 123 -3.84 8.60 15.58
CA SER A 123 -4.74 9.17 16.59
C SER A 123 -4.86 8.25 17.80
N SER A 124 -4.98 6.94 17.57
CA SER A 124 -4.98 5.91 18.61
C SER A 124 -3.70 5.95 19.45
N ALA A 125 -2.53 6.00 18.81
CA ALA A 125 -1.24 6.11 19.50
C ALA A 125 -1.12 7.39 20.34
N LEU A 126 -1.61 8.53 19.83
CA LEU A 126 -1.59 9.80 20.58
C LEU A 126 -2.52 9.76 21.80
N VAL A 127 -3.72 9.21 21.65
CA VAL A 127 -4.65 9.03 22.78
C VAL A 127 -4.02 8.13 23.83
N GLN A 128 -3.49 6.97 23.43
CA GLN A 128 -2.82 6.03 24.31
C GLN A 128 -1.62 6.67 25.04
N ALA A 129 -0.81 7.49 24.35
CA ALA A 129 0.33 8.20 24.96
C ALA A 129 -0.11 9.25 25.98
N VAL A 130 -1.19 10.00 25.70
CA VAL A 130 -1.74 10.99 26.63
C VAL A 130 -2.33 10.32 27.86
N GLU A 131 -3.03 9.19 27.69
CA GLU A 131 -3.59 8.43 28.81
C GLU A 131 -2.51 7.79 29.68
N ALA A 132 -1.46 7.23 29.07
CA ALA A 132 -0.34 6.62 29.79
C ALA A 132 0.49 7.65 30.57
N SER A 133 0.81 8.79 29.96
CA SER A 133 1.58 9.86 30.61
C SER A 133 0.74 10.72 31.56
N GLY A 134 -0.58 10.76 31.39
CA GLY A 134 -1.46 11.73 32.06
C GLY A 134 -1.18 13.19 31.64
N SER A 135 -0.53 13.41 30.49
CA SER A 135 -0.03 14.71 30.06
C SER A 135 -0.25 14.94 28.56
N THR A 136 -0.44 16.21 28.18
CA THR A 136 -0.46 16.66 26.79
C THR A 136 0.81 17.39 26.38
N ALA A 137 1.82 17.42 27.25
CA ALA A 137 3.11 18.00 26.93
C ALA A 137 3.84 17.13 25.90
N SER A 138 4.47 17.77 24.91
CA SER A 138 5.12 17.07 23.79
C SER A 138 6.22 16.12 24.24
N ALA A 139 6.99 16.47 25.27
CA ALA A 139 8.05 15.63 25.80
C ALA A 139 7.51 14.33 26.41
N ASP A 140 6.40 14.41 27.13
CA ASP A 140 5.77 13.27 27.78
C ASP A 140 5.14 12.34 26.73
N ILE A 141 4.40 12.90 25.77
CA ILE A 141 3.86 12.13 24.64
C ILE A 141 4.98 11.44 23.85
N SER A 142 6.08 12.15 23.55
CA SER A 142 7.19 11.59 22.77
C SER A 142 7.91 10.47 23.54
N ALA A 143 7.98 10.56 24.86
CA ALA A 143 8.55 9.51 25.70
C ALA A 143 7.68 8.25 25.66
N GLU A 144 6.35 8.40 25.79
CA GLU A 144 5.42 7.26 25.74
C GLU A 144 5.34 6.61 24.37
N LEU A 145 5.43 7.38 23.28
CA LEU A 145 5.41 6.83 21.93
C LEU A 145 6.64 5.96 21.62
N ARG A 146 7.79 6.20 22.27
CA ARG A 146 9.02 5.45 22.00
C ARG A 146 8.88 4.01 22.51
N GLY A 147 8.86 3.05 21.58
CA GLY A 147 8.67 1.62 21.92
C GLY A 147 7.20 1.21 22.09
N MET A 148 6.25 2.14 21.91
CA MET A 148 4.82 1.84 22.08
C MET A 148 4.33 0.79 21.08
N VAL A 149 3.56 -0.17 21.59
CA VAL A 149 2.66 -1.00 20.79
C VAL A 149 1.28 -0.34 20.82
N VAL A 150 0.73 -0.03 19.64
CA VAL A 150 -0.55 0.67 19.52
C VAL A 150 -1.68 -0.34 19.71
N ALA A 151 -2.44 -0.20 20.79
CA ALA A 151 -3.44 -1.18 21.20
C ALA A 151 -4.56 -1.34 20.15
N ASP A 152 -5.14 -0.22 19.69
CA ASP A 152 -6.26 -0.26 18.75
C ASP A 152 -5.87 0.25 17.36
N THR A 153 -5.94 -0.63 16.35
CA THR A 153 -5.60 -0.29 14.97
C THR A 153 -6.58 -0.93 13.99
N PRO A 154 -6.78 -0.38 12.78
CA PRO A 154 -7.61 -1.01 11.76
C PRO A 154 -7.05 -2.36 11.27
N LYS A 155 -5.82 -2.72 11.67
CA LYS A 155 -5.20 -4.01 11.36
C LYS A 155 -5.42 -5.03 12.48
N GLY A 156 -6.20 -4.68 13.49
CA GLY A 156 -6.41 -5.47 14.71
C GLY A 156 -5.62 -4.91 15.89
N ALA A 157 -5.74 -5.60 17.02
CA ALA A 157 -5.01 -5.26 18.23
C ALA A 157 -3.49 -5.36 17.99
N ASP A 158 -2.72 -4.44 18.58
CA ASP A 158 -1.25 -4.45 18.54
C ASP A 158 -0.66 -4.44 17.11
N GLY A 159 -1.43 -3.94 16.14
CA GLY A 159 -1.09 -4.02 14.72
C GLY A 159 0.10 -3.15 14.29
N TYR A 160 0.56 -2.23 15.16
CA TYR A 160 1.71 -1.35 14.95
C TYR A 160 2.56 -1.25 16.21
N SER A 161 3.88 -1.15 16.04
CA SER A 161 4.81 -0.79 17.11
C SER A 161 5.78 0.29 16.67
N PHE A 162 6.10 1.23 17.55
CA PHE A 162 7.14 2.23 17.32
C PHE A 162 8.51 1.65 17.67
N GLN A 163 9.47 1.84 16.78
CA GLN A 163 10.86 1.44 16.99
C GLN A 163 11.55 2.37 17.98
N GLU A 164 12.24 1.83 18.98
CA GLU A 164 12.95 2.62 19.99
C GLU A 164 14.15 3.41 19.43
N TYR A 165 14.72 2.95 18.32
CA TYR A 165 15.98 3.48 17.77
C TYR A 165 15.80 4.55 16.70
N ASN A 166 14.60 4.69 16.11
CA ASN A 166 14.32 5.70 15.08
C ASN A 166 12.86 6.22 15.07
N ASN A 167 12.01 5.79 16.02
CA ASN A 167 10.58 6.13 16.12
C ASN A 167 9.73 5.77 14.87
N GLN A 168 10.23 4.92 13.97
CA GLN A 168 9.44 4.42 12.85
C GLN A 168 8.37 3.46 13.38
N ALA A 169 7.10 3.72 13.05
CA ALA A 169 6.03 2.75 13.25
C ALA A 169 6.20 1.59 12.25
N ARG A 170 6.41 0.37 12.73
CA ARG A 170 6.44 -0.86 11.93
C ARG A 170 5.12 -1.59 12.05
N SER A 171 4.75 -2.29 10.99
CA SER A 171 3.61 -3.20 10.98
C SER A 171 3.74 -4.21 9.85
N GLN A 172 2.98 -5.30 9.94
CA GLN A 172 2.89 -6.29 8.87
C GLN A 172 2.50 -5.63 7.53
N MET A 173 2.98 -6.11 6.39
CA MET A 173 2.46 -5.70 5.07
C MET A 173 1.90 -6.92 4.36
N THR A 174 0.87 -6.74 3.56
CA THR A 174 0.30 -7.83 2.77
C THR A 174 0.81 -7.78 1.35
N ILE A 175 0.82 -8.92 0.68
CA ILE A 175 1.03 -9.04 -0.76
C ILE A 175 -0.26 -9.63 -1.32
N ALA A 176 -0.84 -9.00 -2.35
CA ALA A 176 -2.12 -9.41 -2.92
C ALA A 176 -2.11 -9.27 -4.44
N GLU A 177 -2.96 -10.04 -5.11
CA GLU A 177 -3.18 -9.95 -6.54
C GLU A 177 -4.17 -8.84 -6.88
N LEU A 178 -4.21 -8.46 -8.14
CA LEU A 178 -5.21 -7.54 -8.67
C LEU A 178 -6.54 -8.28 -8.90
N THR A 179 -7.66 -7.74 -8.44
CA THR A 179 -8.99 -8.25 -8.78
C THR A 179 -9.93 -7.13 -9.25
N VAL A 180 -10.99 -7.52 -9.96
CA VAL A 180 -12.07 -6.61 -10.34
C VAL A 180 -12.78 -6.14 -9.09
N ASN A 181 -13.09 -4.85 -9.04
CA ASN A 181 -13.84 -4.28 -7.92
C ASN A 181 -15.33 -4.64 -7.99
N ASP A 182 -15.89 -4.99 -6.83
CA ASP A 182 -17.29 -5.30 -6.56
C ASP A 182 -17.86 -4.43 -5.41
N GLU A 183 -17.06 -3.53 -4.84
CA GLU A 183 -17.45 -2.60 -3.78
C GLU A 183 -17.93 -1.26 -4.36
N ALA A 184 -19.20 -0.92 -4.13
CA ALA A 184 -19.83 0.29 -4.64
C ALA A 184 -19.25 1.57 -4.02
N ASN A 185 -18.84 1.51 -2.75
CA ASN A 185 -18.21 2.62 -2.03
C ASN A 185 -16.70 2.76 -2.33
N TRP A 186 -16.17 1.96 -3.27
CA TRP A 186 -14.80 2.09 -3.80
C TRP A 186 -14.85 2.52 -5.27
N ASN A 187 -14.68 3.81 -5.54
CA ASN A 187 -14.72 4.36 -6.91
C ASN A 187 -13.42 4.10 -7.70
N ALA A 188 -13.09 2.83 -7.91
CA ALA A 188 -12.07 2.36 -8.83
C ALA A 188 -12.49 1.00 -9.42
N ALA A 189 -12.04 0.70 -10.64
CA ALA A 189 -12.44 -0.53 -11.34
C ALA A 189 -11.77 -1.80 -10.80
N ILE A 190 -10.74 -1.65 -9.96
CA ILE A 190 -9.93 -2.74 -9.42
C ILE A 190 -9.69 -2.51 -7.92
N ARG A 191 -9.35 -3.59 -7.21
CA ARG A 191 -8.93 -3.60 -5.81
C ARG A 191 -7.93 -4.74 -5.57
N PRO A 192 -7.18 -4.76 -4.45
CA PRO A 192 -6.44 -5.95 -4.07
C PRO A 192 -7.38 -7.12 -3.74
N SER A 193 -6.95 -8.33 -4.07
CA SER A 193 -7.55 -9.56 -3.59
C SER A 193 -7.38 -9.72 -2.06
N ALA A 194 -7.91 -10.83 -1.52
CA ALA A 194 -7.39 -11.34 -0.26
C ALA A 194 -5.86 -11.51 -0.35
N PRO A 195 -5.10 -11.28 0.73
CA PRO A 195 -3.66 -11.46 0.73
C PRO A 195 -3.26 -12.86 0.26
N VAL A 196 -2.29 -12.94 -0.65
CA VAL A 196 -1.64 -14.22 -0.99
C VAL A 196 -0.56 -14.58 0.02
N THR A 197 0.05 -13.57 0.64
CA THR A 197 0.96 -13.73 1.77
C THR A 197 1.06 -12.42 2.55
N ALA A 198 1.69 -12.48 3.72
CA ALA A 198 1.99 -11.33 4.55
C ALA A 198 3.47 -11.36 4.94
N VAL A 199 4.04 -10.16 5.11
CA VAL A 199 5.42 -9.90 5.52
C VAL A 199 5.37 -9.30 6.91
N ASP A 200 6.05 -9.92 7.86
CA ASP A 200 6.01 -9.53 9.26
C ASP A 200 6.65 -8.15 9.50
N ALA A 201 6.27 -7.50 10.61
CA ALA A 201 6.64 -6.11 10.90
C ALA A 201 8.16 -5.88 10.99
N GLU A 202 8.91 -6.89 11.40
CA GLU A 202 10.37 -6.89 11.51
C GLU A 202 11.06 -6.81 10.14
N GLN A 203 10.36 -7.22 9.07
CA GLN A 203 10.88 -7.27 7.72
C GLN A 203 10.40 -6.11 6.84
N THR A 204 9.54 -5.23 7.35
CA THR A 204 8.92 -4.12 6.59
C THR A 204 9.57 -2.76 6.88
N THR A 205 10.63 -2.73 7.67
CA THR A 205 11.36 -1.53 8.09
C THR A 205 12.87 -1.80 8.09
N ILE A 206 13.66 -0.73 8.06
CA ILE A 206 15.12 -0.82 8.04
C ILE A 206 15.61 -1.29 9.42
N PRO A 207 16.39 -2.39 9.53
CA PRO A 207 16.95 -2.86 10.80
C PRO A 207 17.89 -1.83 11.45
N SER A 208 18.03 -1.90 12.77
CA SER A 208 18.88 -0.96 13.54
C SER A 208 20.38 -1.07 13.24
N ASP A 209 20.83 -2.22 12.76
CA ASP A 209 22.22 -2.50 12.39
C ASP A 209 22.49 -2.38 10.88
N ALA A 210 21.48 -1.97 10.10
CA ALA A 210 21.64 -1.75 8.67
C ALA A 210 22.57 -0.57 8.40
N SER A 211 23.40 -0.70 7.35
CA SER A 211 24.30 0.38 6.93
C SER A 211 23.58 1.66 6.48
N GLU A 212 22.31 1.53 6.12
CA GLU A 212 21.41 2.57 5.67
C GLU A 212 20.67 3.26 6.82
N MET A 213 20.82 2.79 8.06
CA MET A 213 20.23 3.43 9.24
C MET A 213 21.03 4.69 9.61
N ASP A 214 20.46 5.86 9.30
CA ASP A 214 21.07 7.18 9.54
C ASP A 214 20.42 7.98 10.67
N CYS A 215 19.35 7.45 11.27
CA CYS A 215 18.66 8.06 12.40
C CYS A 215 19.36 7.73 13.72
N THR A 216 19.46 8.72 14.62
CA THR A 216 19.95 8.54 15.99
C THR A 216 19.10 9.40 16.94
N LEU A 217 18.51 8.78 17.97
CA LEU A 217 17.49 9.35 18.87
C LEU A 217 17.99 9.67 20.29
#